data_AF-A0A315EC45-F1
#
_entry.id   AF-A0A315EC45-F1
#
_cell.length_a   1.000
_cell.length_b   1.000
_cell.length_c   1.000
_cell.angle_alpha   90.00
_cell.angle_beta   90.00
_cell.angle_gamma   90.00
#
_symmetry.space_group_name_H-M   'P 1'
#
loop_
_entity.id
_entity.type
_entity.pdbx_description
1 polymer ?
#
loop_
_entity_poly.entity_id
_entity_poly.type
_entity_poly.pdbx_seq_one_letter_code
_entity_poly.pdbx_strand_id
1 'polypeptide(L)'
;MVNDSIMWSGVVALGLVVGSFLNVVIHRLPRMLEAQWADAESGAGLPPPKPYNIAVPRSHCPHCGHTLSWVENIPVFSYLGLKGRCRQCQAPIGWRYPAIELFTAVLFAWSFYRYGLSGTALAWAGFAAALVTLAAIDADTRLLPDAITQPLVWSGLLAATLGLSHISLSTAIWGAVAGYLFLWSVYWLFKGVTGKEGMGQGDFKLLAAMGAWLGWPALLSLVLIASLTGIAGGLWLRMRQRMPEDGYIPFGPFLALAGLWVMAFGHLPWMPF
;
A
#
# COMPACT_ATOMS: atom_id res chain seq x y z
N MET A 1 33.37 5.44 -5.87
CA MET A 1 33.38 5.10 -4.42
C MET A 1 32.69 6.16 -3.57
N VAL A 2 33.25 7.38 -3.36
CA VAL A 2 32.61 8.40 -2.49
C VAL A 2 31.26 8.90 -3.04
N ASN A 3 31.15 9.12 -4.36
CA ASN A 3 29.87 9.52 -4.99
C ASN A 3 28.78 8.45 -4.85
N ASP A 4 29.15 7.17 -4.94
CA ASP A 4 28.18 6.07 -4.86
C ASP A 4 27.62 5.97 -3.43
N SER A 5 28.46 6.08 -2.41
CA SER A 5 28.03 6.06 -1.02
C SER A 5 27.09 7.21 -0.66
N ILE A 6 27.36 8.43 -1.15
CA ILE A 6 26.49 9.59 -0.91
C ILE A 6 25.14 9.39 -1.61
N MET A 7 25.14 8.92 -2.86
CA MET A 7 23.91 8.66 -3.61
C MET A 7 23.04 7.61 -2.90
N TRP A 8 23.62 6.47 -2.52
CA TRP A 8 22.89 5.40 -1.81
C TRP A 8 22.35 5.85 -0.47
N SER A 9 23.11 6.66 0.27
CA SER A 9 22.64 7.26 1.52
C SER A 9 21.44 8.18 1.29
N GLY A 10 21.46 8.97 0.21
CA GLY A 10 20.34 9.82 -0.19
C GLY A 10 19.08 9.02 -0.56
N VAL A 11 19.22 7.94 -1.32
CA VAL A 11 18.09 7.06 -1.70
C VAL A 11 17.46 6.40 -0.48
N VAL A 12 18.29 5.87 0.42
CA VAL A 12 17.80 5.26 1.67
C VAL A 12 17.12 6.30 2.55
N ALA A 13 17.71 7.49 2.70
CA ALA A 13 17.11 8.58 3.47
C ALA A 13 15.76 9.01 2.88
N LEU A 14 15.66 9.13 1.55
CA LEU A 14 14.40 9.43 0.86
C LEU A 14 13.34 8.37 1.16
N GLY A 15 13.68 7.08 1.03
CA GLY A 15 12.75 5.99 1.32
C GLY A 15 12.31 5.94 2.78
N LEU A 16 13.20 6.25 3.74
CA LEU A 16 12.84 6.37 5.16
C LEU A 16 11.88 7.53 5.41
N VAL A 17 12.13 8.70 4.81
CA VAL A 17 11.26 9.88 4.94
C VAL A 17 9.89 9.60 4.33
N VAL A 18 9.85 9.03 3.13
CA VAL A 18 8.59 8.62 2.48
C VAL A 18 7.87 7.59 3.33
N GLY A 19 8.54 6.54 3.79
CA GLY A 19 7.93 5.51 4.66
C GLY A 19 7.37 6.07 5.97
N SER A 20 8.00 7.10 6.54
CA SER A 20 7.48 7.78 7.73
C SER A 20 6.21 8.56 7.41
N PHE A 21 6.18 9.23 6.25
CA PHE A 21 4.95 9.85 5.74
C PHE A 21 3.86 8.81 5.42
N LEU A 22 4.20 7.62 4.92
CA LEU A 22 3.22 6.55 4.68
C LEU A 22 2.52 6.14 5.98
N ASN A 23 3.23 6.05 7.10
CA ASN A 23 2.59 5.79 8.41
C ASN A 23 1.51 6.82 8.76
N VAL A 24 1.73 8.10 8.41
CA VAL A 24 0.72 9.16 8.59
C VAL A 24 -0.50 8.90 7.71
N VAL A 25 -0.28 8.60 6.42
CA VAL A 25 -1.37 8.31 5.48
C VAL A 25 -2.17 7.08 5.90
N ILE A 26 -1.49 5.99 6.26
CA ILE A 26 -2.09 4.72 6.71
C ILE A 26 -3.01 4.96 7.91
N HIS A 27 -2.56 5.77 8.86
CA HIS A 27 -3.34 6.05 10.06
C HIS A 27 -4.50 7.03 9.82
N ARG A 28 -4.28 8.09 9.04
CA ARG A 28 -5.24 9.22 8.97
C ARG A 28 -6.27 9.08 7.88
N LEU A 29 -5.89 8.56 6.71
CA LEU A 29 -6.78 8.53 5.55
C LEU A 29 -8.06 7.73 5.80
N PRO A 30 -8.03 6.50 6.38
CA PRO A 30 -9.26 5.75 6.66
C PRO A 30 -10.20 6.50 7.61
N ARG A 31 -9.65 7.06 8.70
CA ARG A 31 -10.42 7.84 9.67
C ARG A 31 -11.07 9.09 9.07
N MET A 32 -10.38 9.75 8.14
CA MET A 32 -10.95 10.90 7.42
C MET A 32 -12.14 10.48 6.55
N LEU A 33 -12.04 9.35 5.86
CA LEU A 33 -13.12 8.83 5.02
C LEU A 33 -14.32 8.38 5.85
N GLU A 34 -14.08 7.65 6.94
CA GLU A 34 -15.14 7.22 7.88
C GLU A 34 -15.89 8.41 8.47
N ALA A 35 -15.17 9.47 8.88
CA ALA A 35 -15.80 10.70 9.36
C ALA A 35 -16.65 11.39 8.27
N GLN A 36 -16.13 11.48 7.04
CA GLN A 36 -16.88 12.06 5.92
C GLN A 36 -18.15 11.28 5.59
N TRP A 37 -18.11 9.95 5.66
CA TRP A 37 -19.28 9.11 5.43
C TRP A 37 -20.32 9.26 6.53
N ALA A 38 -19.88 9.29 7.81
CA ALA A 38 -20.77 9.53 8.94
C ALA A 38 -21.46 10.91 8.86
N ASP A 39 -20.72 11.94 8.46
CA ASP A 39 -21.26 13.28 8.26
C ASP A 39 -22.29 13.30 7.12
N ALA A 40 -22.00 12.62 5.99
CA ALA A 40 -22.91 12.51 4.86
C ALA A 40 -24.21 11.76 5.21
N GLU A 41 -24.13 10.69 6.01
CA GLU A 41 -25.29 9.94 6.49
C GLU A 41 -26.14 10.73 7.48
N SER A 42 -25.50 11.51 8.36
CA SER A 42 -26.21 12.34 9.34
C SER A 42 -26.96 13.52 8.72
N GLY A 43 -26.57 13.94 7.51
CA GLY A 43 -27.12 15.12 6.83
C GLY A 43 -26.90 16.44 7.59
N ALA A 44 -26.12 16.44 8.67
CA ALA A 44 -25.99 17.56 9.58
C ALA A 44 -25.25 18.76 8.96
N GLY A 45 -24.39 18.51 7.95
CA GLY A 45 -23.57 19.55 7.32
C GLY A 45 -22.65 20.30 8.28
N LEU A 46 -22.48 19.79 9.51
CA LEU A 46 -21.68 20.42 10.54
C LEU A 46 -20.21 20.11 10.25
N PRO A 47 -19.34 21.13 10.11
CA PRO A 47 -17.91 20.88 9.98
C PRO A 47 -17.40 20.15 11.23
N PRO A 48 -16.44 19.22 11.07
CA PRO A 48 -15.92 18.46 12.20
C PRO A 48 -15.38 19.43 13.27
N PRO A 49 -15.59 19.12 14.57
CA PRO A 49 -15.30 20.04 15.67
C PRO A 49 -13.82 20.42 15.78
N LYS A 50 -12.92 19.65 15.15
CA LYS A 50 -11.49 19.97 15.00
C LYS A 50 -11.01 19.59 13.59
N PRO A 51 -10.13 20.40 12.97
CA PRO A 51 -9.55 20.05 11.69
C PRO A 51 -8.71 18.78 11.82
N TYR A 52 -9.13 17.72 11.14
CA TYR A 52 -8.43 16.44 11.07
C TYR A 52 -8.18 16.09 9.60
N ASN A 53 -6.92 16.21 9.17
CA ASN A 53 -6.49 15.92 7.82
C ASN A 53 -5.06 15.32 7.82
N ILE A 54 -4.50 15.10 6.62
CA ILE A 54 -3.16 14.50 6.49
C ILE A 54 -2.07 15.35 7.17
N ALA A 55 -2.19 16.67 7.14
CA ALA A 55 -1.20 17.59 7.71
C ALA A 55 -1.46 17.98 9.17
N VAL A 56 -2.71 17.96 9.63
CA VAL A 56 -3.15 18.47 10.94
C VAL A 56 -4.01 17.42 11.66
N PRO A 57 -3.79 17.14 12.95
CA PRO A 57 -2.84 17.77 13.89
C PRO A 57 -1.39 17.29 13.67
N ARG A 58 -0.44 17.81 14.46
CA ARG A 58 0.93 17.27 14.50
C ARG A 58 0.94 15.84 15.04
N SER A 59 1.98 15.07 14.69
CA SER A 59 2.20 13.73 15.23
C SER A 59 2.28 13.79 16.76
N HIS A 60 1.57 12.89 17.43
CA HIS A 60 1.45 12.87 18.88
C HIS A 60 1.41 11.44 19.41
N CYS A 61 1.74 11.27 20.69
CA CYS A 61 1.62 9.97 21.35
C CYS A 61 0.13 9.64 21.60
N PRO A 62 -0.35 8.45 21.20
CA PRO A 62 -1.75 8.06 21.41
C PRO A 62 -2.10 7.84 22.89
N HIS A 63 -1.11 7.64 23.77
CA HIS A 63 -1.34 7.33 25.18
C HIS A 63 -1.37 8.58 26.08
N CYS A 64 -0.55 9.59 25.79
CA CYS A 64 -0.45 10.78 26.65
C CYS A 64 -0.73 12.10 25.93
N GLY A 65 -0.95 12.09 24.60
CA GLY A 65 -1.17 13.30 23.81
C GLY A 65 0.08 14.18 23.62
N HIS A 66 1.26 13.74 24.08
CA HIS A 66 2.52 14.46 23.86
C HIS A 66 2.74 14.74 22.37
N THR A 67 2.90 16.01 22.02
CA THR A 67 3.18 16.41 20.64
C THR A 67 4.65 16.18 20.33
N LEU A 68 4.92 15.34 19.33
CA LEU A 68 6.28 14.93 18.98
C LEU A 68 7.07 16.12 18.39
N SER A 69 8.28 16.30 18.89
CA SER A 69 9.27 17.22 18.30
C SER A 69 9.78 16.68 16.97
N TRP A 70 10.44 17.54 16.18
CA TRP A 70 10.97 17.14 14.88
C TRP A 70 12.03 16.02 14.99
N VAL A 71 12.83 16.02 16.07
CA VAL A 71 13.83 14.97 16.35
C VAL A 71 13.16 13.64 16.68
N GLU A 72 12.03 13.67 17.39
CA GLU A 72 11.23 12.46 17.69
C GLU A 72 10.52 11.90 16.44
N ASN A 73 10.42 12.69 15.37
CA ASN A 73 9.87 12.27 14.07
C ASN A 73 10.95 11.88 13.04
N ILE A 74 12.24 11.86 13.39
CA ILE A 74 13.29 11.35 12.48
C ILE A 74 13.12 9.83 12.39
N PRO A 75 12.81 9.23 11.22
CA PRO A 75 12.30 7.86 11.04
C PRO A 75 12.82 6.76 12.00
N VAL A 76 13.50 5.74 11.48
CA VAL A 76 13.99 4.61 12.28
C VAL A 76 14.94 5.05 13.41
N PHE A 77 15.63 6.18 13.23
CA PHE A 77 16.61 6.69 14.17
C PHE A 77 15.99 7.18 15.48
N SER A 78 14.85 7.88 15.44
CA SER A 78 14.19 8.33 16.67
C SER A 78 13.66 7.12 17.46
N TYR A 79 13.11 6.12 16.77
CA TYR A 79 12.65 4.89 17.40
C TYR A 79 13.78 4.17 18.14
N LEU A 80 14.95 4.03 17.50
CA LEU A 80 16.13 3.42 18.13
C LEU A 80 16.65 4.25 19.32
N GLY A 81 16.77 5.57 19.16
CA GLY A 81 17.23 6.47 20.22
C GLY A 81 16.29 6.48 21.44
N LEU A 82 14.99 6.39 21.19
CA LEU A 82 13.94 6.30 22.22
C LEU A 82 13.74 4.86 22.75
N LYS A 83 14.48 3.88 22.23
CA LYS A 83 14.35 2.44 22.56
C LYS A 83 12.91 1.93 22.40
N GLY A 84 12.22 2.44 21.37
CA GLY A 84 10.83 2.10 21.08
C GLY A 84 9.83 2.52 22.16
N ARG A 85 10.10 3.60 22.91
CA ARG A 85 9.20 4.10 23.96
C ARG A 85 8.95 5.60 23.84
N CYS A 86 7.76 6.05 24.20
CA CYS A 86 7.49 7.49 24.25
C CYS A 86 8.40 8.17 25.27
N ARG A 87 8.99 9.32 24.90
CA ARG A 87 9.88 10.09 25.79
C ARG A 87 9.20 10.49 27.10
N GLN A 88 7.92 10.88 27.06
CA GLN A 88 7.20 11.41 28.23
C GLN A 88 6.53 10.32 29.07
N CYS A 89 5.71 9.45 28.47
CA CYS A 89 4.95 8.45 29.21
C CYS A 89 5.58 7.04 29.23
N GLN A 90 6.70 6.82 28.53
CA GLN A 90 7.37 5.52 28.41
C GLN A 90 6.53 4.37 27.83
N ALA A 91 5.32 4.67 27.33
CA ALA A 91 4.50 3.70 26.62
C ALA A 91 5.22 3.17 25.37
N PRO A 92 5.09 1.88 25.05
CA PRO A 92 5.76 1.28 23.90
C PRO A 92 5.23 1.86 22.59
N ILE A 93 6.15 2.15 21.67
CA ILE A 93 5.87 2.51 20.27
C ILE A 93 5.84 1.20 19.49
N GLY A 94 4.83 1.02 18.63
CA GLY A 94 4.67 -0.22 17.86
C GLY A 94 5.81 -0.45 16.86
N TRP A 95 6.24 -1.71 16.71
CA TRP A 95 7.29 -2.11 15.77
C TRP A 95 6.91 -1.88 14.29
N ARG A 96 5.62 -1.72 14.00
CA ARG A 96 5.11 -1.52 12.65
C ARG A 96 5.60 -0.21 12.03
N TYR A 97 5.76 0.85 12.82
CA TYR A 97 6.24 2.15 12.33
C TYR A 97 7.63 2.05 11.68
N PRO A 98 8.68 1.59 12.39
CA PRO A 98 10.00 1.42 11.79
C PRO A 98 10.02 0.32 10.73
N ALA A 99 9.14 -0.68 10.80
CA ALA A 99 9.05 -1.71 9.75
C ALA A 99 8.59 -1.14 8.41
N ILE A 100 7.57 -0.28 8.39
CA ILE A 100 7.11 0.38 7.16
C ILE A 100 8.22 1.29 6.61
N GLU A 101 8.89 2.05 7.47
CA GLU A 101 9.99 2.93 7.07
C GLU A 101 11.15 2.16 6.42
N LEU A 102 11.62 1.09 7.07
CA LEU A 102 12.69 0.24 6.54
C LEU A 102 12.27 -0.47 5.26
N PHE A 103 11.05 -1.01 5.21
CA PHE A 103 10.57 -1.72 4.02
C PHE A 103 10.45 -0.79 2.83
N THR A 104 9.91 0.43 3.01
CA THR A 104 9.90 1.46 1.97
C THR A 104 11.32 1.86 1.55
N ALA A 105 12.26 2.01 2.49
CA ALA A 105 13.65 2.30 2.15
C ALA A 105 14.31 1.19 1.31
N VAL A 106 14.04 -0.07 1.62
CA VAL A 106 14.51 -1.22 0.82
C VAL A 106 13.90 -1.20 -0.58
N LEU A 107 12.60 -0.94 -0.71
CA LEU A 107 11.93 -0.86 -2.01
C LEU A 107 12.49 0.28 -2.87
N PHE A 108 12.74 1.45 -2.26
CA PHE A 108 13.39 2.58 -2.94
C PHE A 108 14.80 2.20 -3.38
N ALA A 109 15.62 1.67 -2.49
CA ALA A 109 16.96 1.22 -2.84
C ALA A 109 16.94 0.19 -3.98
N TRP A 110 16.00 -0.76 -3.94
CA TRP A 110 15.81 -1.74 -5.01
C TRP A 110 15.42 -1.09 -6.35
N SER A 111 14.49 -0.12 -6.37
CA SER A 111 14.09 0.57 -7.60
C SER A 111 15.25 1.38 -8.21
N PHE A 112 16.01 2.12 -7.40
CA PHE A 112 17.17 2.88 -7.87
C PHE A 112 18.34 1.97 -8.25
N TYR A 113 18.46 0.79 -7.63
CA TYR A 113 19.43 -0.22 -8.05
C TYR A 113 19.11 -0.78 -9.44
N ARG A 114 17.83 -1.07 -9.68
CA ARG A 114 17.37 -1.68 -10.92
C ARG A 114 17.40 -0.72 -12.11
N TYR A 115 17.00 0.54 -11.89
CA TYR A 115 16.76 1.51 -12.96
C TYR A 115 17.69 2.73 -12.93
N GLY A 116 18.67 2.75 -12.02
CA GLY A 116 19.58 3.88 -11.82
C GLY A 116 18.89 5.13 -11.28
N LEU A 117 19.60 6.27 -11.29
CA LEU A 117 19.04 7.58 -10.95
C LEU A 117 18.19 8.10 -12.11
N SER A 118 16.97 7.58 -12.25
CA SER A 118 16.07 7.88 -13.37
C SER A 118 14.65 8.16 -12.93
N GLY A 119 13.85 8.79 -13.81
CA GLY A 119 12.42 8.95 -13.59
C GLY A 119 11.69 7.60 -13.46
N THR A 120 12.21 6.56 -14.10
CA THR A 120 11.71 5.18 -13.98
C THR A 120 11.88 4.63 -12.55
N ALA A 121 13.05 4.83 -11.94
CA ALA A 121 13.28 4.41 -10.55
C ALA A 121 12.29 5.10 -9.60
N LEU A 122 12.06 6.40 -9.79
CA LEU A 122 11.11 7.17 -8.97
C LEU A 122 9.66 6.69 -9.18
N ALA A 123 9.28 6.38 -10.42
CA ALA A 123 7.97 5.84 -10.76
C ALA A 123 7.71 4.50 -10.06
N TRP A 124 8.66 3.55 -10.16
CA TRP A 124 8.54 2.25 -9.48
C TRP A 124 8.60 2.36 -7.95
N ALA A 125 9.41 3.27 -7.41
CA ALA A 125 9.44 3.55 -5.98
C ALA A 125 8.09 4.12 -5.48
N GLY A 126 7.46 4.99 -6.27
CA GLY A 126 6.11 5.52 -6.01
C GLY A 126 5.02 4.43 -6.09
N PHE A 127 5.08 3.56 -7.11
CA PHE A 127 4.21 2.38 -7.22
C PHE A 127 4.33 1.48 -5.99
N ALA A 128 5.56 1.17 -5.58
CA ALA A 128 5.82 0.33 -4.41
C ALA A 128 5.33 0.99 -3.11
N ALA A 129 5.53 2.30 -2.93
CA ALA A 129 5.02 3.07 -1.80
C ALA A 129 3.48 3.04 -1.72
N ALA A 130 2.79 3.18 -2.86
CA ALA A 130 1.35 3.08 -2.93
C ALA A 130 0.85 1.68 -2.52
N LEU A 131 1.50 0.61 -3.00
CA LEU A 131 1.17 -0.76 -2.61
C LEU A 131 1.38 -1.02 -1.11
N VAL A 132 2.50 -0.55 -0.53
CA VAL A 132 2.75 -0.65 0.92
C VAL A 132 1.65 0.05 1.71
N THR A 133 1.27 1.26 1.28
CA THR A 133 0.22 2.05 1.93
C THR A 133 -1.13 1.36 1.87
N LEU A 134 -1.53 0.88 0.69
CA LEU A 134 -2.78 0.18 0.47
C LEU A 134 -2.84 -1.15 1.24
N ALA A 135 -1.76 -1.92 1.23
CA ALA A 135 -1.67 -3.17 1.99
C ALA A 135 -1.84 -2.93 3.49
N ALA A 136 -1.20 -1.91 4.04
CA ALA A 136 -1.29 -1.60 5.45
C ALA A 136 -2.67 -1.05 5.84
N ILE A 137 -3.28 -0.21 5.01
CA ILE A 137 -4.66 0.27 5.23
C ILE A 137 -5.65 -0.88 5.16
N ASP A 138 -5.56 -1.76 4.15
CA ASP A 138 -6.49 -2.87 3.99
C ASP A 138 -6.34 -3.91 5.13
N ALA A 139 -5.12 -4.15 5.59
CA ALA A 139 -4.87 -5.01 6.76
C ALA A 139 -5.51 -4.45 8.06
N ASP A 140 -5.61 -3.12 8.19
CA ASP A 140 -6.16 -2.46 9.37
C ASP A 140 -7.68 -2.28 9.32
N THR A 141 -8.19 -1.87 8.16
CA THR A 141 -9.58 -1.38 8.03
C THR A 141 -10.39 -2.09 6.94
N ARG A 142 -9.78 -2.98 6.15
CA ARG A 142 -10.41 -3.64 4.98
C ARG A 142 -10.92 -2.65 3.93
N LEU A 143 -10.27 -1.47 3.87
CA LEU A 143 -10.58 -0.43 2.91
C LEU A 143 -9.42 -0.32 1.92
N LEU A 144 -9.76 -0.08 0.66
CA LEU A 144 -8.79 0.32 -0.37
C LEU A 144 -9.22 1.69 -0.90
N PRO A 145 -8.71 2.79 -0.32
CA PRO A 145 -9.14 4.15 -0.64
C PRO A 145 -8.96 4.51 -2.12
N ASP A 146 -10.02 5.05 -2.71
CA ASP A 146 -10.01 5.58 -4.09
C ASP A 146 -8.99 6.71 -4.27
N ALA A 147 -8.73 7.46 -3.19
CA ALA A 147 -7.70 8.48 -3.13
C ALA A 147 -6.27 7.96 -3.41
N ILE A 148 -6.03 6.65 -3.36
CA ILE A 148 -4.75 6.02 -3.71
C ILE A 148 -4.92 5.10 -4.93
N THR A 149 -5.96 4.26 -4.97
CA THR A 149 -6.13 3.30 -6.07
C THR A 149 -6.35 3.97 -7.42
N GLN A 150 -7.16 5.04 -7.49
CA GLN A 150 -7.40 5.73 -8.77
C GLN A 150 -6.16 6.47 -9.27
N PRO A 151 -5.43 7.28 -8.48
CA PRO A 151 -4.15 7.83 -8.91
C PRO A 151 -3.14 6.76 -9.33
N LEU A 152 -3.17 5.57 -8.71
CA LEU A 152 -2.28 4.48 -9.09
C LEU A 152 -2.59 3.93 -10.50
N VAL A 153 -3.86 3.80 -10.87
CA VAL A 153 -4.26 3.45 -12.26
C VAL A 153 -3.76 4.53 -13.23
N TRP A 154 -4.10 5.79 -12.96
CA TRP A 154 -3.76 6.90 -13.85
C TRP A 154 -2.25 7.08 -14.01
N SER A 155 -1.50 6.98 -12.92
CA SER A 155 -0.04 7.04 -12.96
C SER A 155 0.58 5.86 -13.73
N GLY A 156 -0.04 4.68 -13.72
CA GLY A 156 0.39 3.53 -14.53
C GLY A 156 0.23 3.79 -16.03
N LEU A 157 -0.91 4.35 -16.44
CA LEU A 157 -1.16 4.74 -17.83
C LEU A 157 -0.21 5.86 -18.30
N LEU A 158 0.04 6.85 -17.44
CA LEU A 158 1.02 7.91 -17.70
C LEU A 158 2.44 7.34 -17.76
N ALA A 159 2.82 6.43 -16.86
CA ALA A 159 4.11 5.77 -16.88
C ALA A 159 4.32 4.95 -18.17
N ALA A 160 3.28 4.28 -18.67
CA ALA A 160 3.33 3.57 -19.95
C ALA A 160 3.48 4.54 -21.13
N THR A 161 2.76 5.67 -21.10
CA THR A 161 2.85 6.70 -22.15
C THR A 161 4.24 7.34 -22.21
N LEU A 162 4.86 7.56 -21.04
CA LEU A 162 6.19 8.14 -20.92
C LEU A 162 7.33 7.11 -21.05
N GLY A 163 7.00 5.83 -21.27
CA GLY A 163 7.99 4.75 -21.37
C GLY A 163 8.67 4.36 -20.05
N LEU A 164 8.17 4.84 -18.91
CA LEU A 164 8.72 4.58 -17.58
C LEU A 164 8.42 3.16 -17.08
N SER A 165 7.25 2.61 -17.39
CA SER A 165 6.87 1.25 -16.97
C SER A 165 7.41 0.14 -17.89
N HIS A 166 8.08 0.50 -18.99
CA HIS A 166 8.60 -0.42 -20.02
C HIS A 166 7.55 -1.31 -20.70
N ILE A 167 6.27 -0.97 -20.59
CA ILE A 167 5.17 -1.61 -21.33
C ILE A 167 4.52 -0.61 -22.29
N SER A 168 3.88 -1.12 -23.34
CA SER A 168 3.13 -0.28 -24.28
C SER A 168 1.86 0.27 -23.62
N LEU A 169 1.41 1.45 -24.06
CA LEU A 169 0.14 2.02 -23.59
C LEU A 169 -1.05 1.08 -23.85
N SER A 170 -1.05 0.36 -24.97
CA SER A 170 -2.10 -0.63 -25.27
C SER A 170 -2.10 -1.76 -24.24
N THR A 171 -0.92 -2.29 -23.89
CA THR A 171 -0.77 -3.33 -22.86
C THR A 171 -1.24 -2.84 -21.49
N ALA A 172 -0.95 -1.57 -21.14
CA ALA A 172 -1.37 -0.95 -19.89
C ALA A 172 -2.89 -0.75 -19.82
N ILE A 173 -3.51 -0.23 -20.89
CA ILE A 173 -4.97 -0.03 -20.97
C ILE A 173 -5.68 -1.38 -20.83
N TRP A 174 -5.28 -2.38 -21.62
CA TRP A 174 -5.88 -3.71 -21.55
C TRP A 174 -5.58 -4.40 -20.22
N GLY A 175 -4.43 -4.14 -19.60
CA GLY A 175 -4.14 -4.59 -18.24
C GLY A 175 -5.11 -4.00 -17.22
N ALA A 176 -5.39 -2.70 -17.29
CA ALA A 176 -6.35 -2.04 -16.40
C ALA A 176 -7.77 -2.56 -16.60
N VAL A 177 -8.23 -2.65 -17.85
CA VAL A 177 -9.57 -3.15 -18.22
C VAL A 177 -9.73 -4.61 -17.80
N ALA A 178 -8.79 -5.48 -18.18
CA ALA A 178 -8.86 -6.89 -17.83
C ALA A 178 -8.73 -7.12 -16.33
N GLY A 179 -7.86 -6.36 -15.64
CA GLY A 179 -7.72 -6.44 -14.19
C GLY A 179 -9.00 -6.11 -13.44
N TYR A 180 -9.69 -5.03 -13.83
CA TYR A 180 -10.97 -4.67 -13.24
C TYR A 180 -12.06 -5.72 -13.55
N LEU A 181 -12.24 -6.05 -14.83
CA LEU A 181 -13.32 -6.92 -15.29
C LEU A 181 -13.15 -8.36 -14.80
N PHE A 182 -11.92 -8.84 -14.62
CA PHE A 182 -11.66 -10.19 -14.15
C PHE A 182 -12.26 -10.43 -12.75
N LEU A 183 -11.85 -9.65 -11.75
CA LEU A 183 -12.38 -9.84 -10.38
C LEU A 183 -13.85 -9.40 -10.27
N TRP A 184 -14.28 -8.39 -11.04
CA TRP A 184 -15.69 -8.00 -11.12
C TRP A 184 -16.56 -9.15 -11.61
N SER A 185 -16.13 -9.87 -12.66
CA SER A 185 -16.87 -11.02 -13.20
C SER A 185 -16.91 -12.18 -12.20
N VAL A 186 -15.78 -12.47 -11.55
CA VAL A 186 -15.71 -13.50 -10.49
C VAL A 186 -16.64 -13.16 -9.34
N TYR A 187 -16.69 -11.90 -8.90
CA TYR A 187 -17.58 -11.43 -7.84
C TYR A 187 -19.05 -11.65 -8.19
N TRP A 188 -19.50 -11.23 -9.37
CA TRP A 188 -20.90 -11.38 -9.77
C TRP A 188 -21.30 -12.84 -9.96
N LEU A 189 -20.42 -13.66 -10.53
CA LEU A 189 -20.65 -15.10 -10.65
C LEU A 189 -20.79 -15.74 -9.26
N PHE A 190 -19.87 -15.44 -8.34
CA PHE A 190 -19.90 -15.96 -6.99
C PHE A 190 -21.15 -15.50 -6.23
N LYS A 191 -21.52 -14.22 -6.34
CA LYS A 191 -22.72 -13.66 -5.73
C LYS A 191 -24.00 -14.29 -6.29
N GLY A 192 -24.05 -14.54 -7.60
CA GLY A 192 -25.17 -15.21 -8.25
C GLY A 192 -25.36 -16.67 -7.80
N VAL A 193 -24.25 -17.40 -7.60
CA VAL A 193 -24.30 -18.83 -7.19
C VAL A 193 -24.53 -18.99 -5.68
N THR A 194 -23.90 -18.16 -4.84
CA THR A 194 -23.89 -18.35 -3.39
C THR A 194 -24.84 -17.42 -2.63
N GLY A 195 -25.33 -16.35 -3.27
CA GLY A 195 -26.08 -15.29 -2.62
C GLY A 195 -25.26 -14.43 -1.64
N LYS A 196 -23.95 -14.68 -1.52
CA LYS A 196 -23.06 -14.01 -0.57
C LYS A 196 -22.08 -13.09 -1.28
N GLU A 197 -21.64 -12.05 -0.57
CA GLU A 197 -20.58 -11.17 -1.05
C GLU A 197 -19.22 -11.81 -0.75
N GLY A 198 -18.51 -12.22 -1.79
CA GLY A 198 -17.27 -12.99 -1.67
C GLY A 198 -15.98 -12.17 -1.63
N MET A 199 -15.97 -10.96 -2.18
CA MET A 199 -14.75 -10.15 -2.36
C MET A 199 -15.07 -8.65 -2.33
N GLY A 200 -14.14 -7.84 -1.81
CA GLY A 200 -14.29 -6.40 -1.74
C GLY A 200 -14.13 -5.73 -3.11
N GLN A 201 -14.94 -4.71 -3.40
CA GLN A 201 -14.84 -3.97 -4.67
C GLN A 201 -13.52 -3.20 -4.83
N GLY A 202 -12.84 -2.92 -3.71
CA GLY A 202 -11.51 -2.32 -3.71
C GLY A 202 -10.46 -3.18 -4.42
N ASP A 203 -10.58 -4.50 -4.31
CA ASP A 203 -9.63 -5.44 -4.93
C ASP A 203 -9.66 -5.33 -6.46
N PHE A 204 -10.83 -5.04 -7.05
CA PHE A 204 -10.98 -4.88 -8.50
C PHE A 204 -10.19 -3.67 -8.98
N LYS A 205 -10.25 -2.57 -8.22
CA LYS A 205 -9.53 -1.33 -8.50
C LYS A 205 -8.03 -1.51 -8.32
N LEU A 206 -7.61 -2.23 -7.28
CA LEU A 206 -6.20 -2.53 -7.05
C LEU A 206 -5.62 -3.43 -8.15
N LEU A 207 -6.33 -4.48 -8.57
CA LEU A 207 -5.88 -5.33 -9.68
C LEU A 207 -5.85 -4.55 -11.01
N ALA A 208 -6.81 -3.65 -11.25
CA ALA A 208 -6.77 -2.75 -12.39
C ALA A 208 -5.55 -1.83 -12.36
N ALA A 209 -5.21 -1.26 -11.19
CA ALA A 209 -4.02 -0.44 -11.03
C ALA A 209 -2.75 -1.21 -11.33
N MET A 210 -2.61 -2.44 -10.80
CA MET A 210 -1.46 -3.28 -11.10
C MET A 210 -1.42 -3.70 -12.58
N GLY A 211 -2.56 -3.96 -13.21
CA GLY A 211 -2.65 -4.21 -14.64
C GLY A 211 -2.19 -3.01 -15.48
N ALA A 212 -2.47 -1.78 -15.04
CA ALA A 212 -1.98 -0.57 -15.70
C ALA A 212 -0.45 -0.42 -15.65
N TRP A 213 0.20 -0.91 -14.58
CA TRP A 213 1.65 -0.83 -14.40
C TRP A 213 2.42 -2.01 -14.98
N LEU A 214 1.90 -3.23 -14.79
CA LEU A 214 2.59 -4.48 -15.09
C LEU A 214 2.06 -5.15 -16.39
N GLY A 215 0.95 -4.64 -16.93
CA GLY A 215 0.30 -5.17 -18.12
C GLY A 215 -0.63 -6.35 -17.86
N TRP A 216 -1.44 -6.68 -18.86
CA TRP A 216 -2.36 -7.82 -18.79
C TRP A 216 -1.67 -9.20 -18.61
N PRO A 217 -0.44 -9.48 -19.11
CA PRO A 217 0.21 -10.78 -18.90
C PRO A 217 0.50 -11.07 -17.43
N ALA A 218 0.71 -10.01 -16.63
CA ALA A 218 0.98 -10.13 -15.20
C ALA A 218 -0.26 -10.53 -14.39
N LEU A 219 -1.48 -10.28 -14.88
CA LEU A 219 -2.71 -10.45 -14.10
C LEU A 219 -2.90 -11.86 -13.54
N LEU A 220 -2.61 -12.88 -14.34
CA LEU A 220 -2.71 -14.27 -13.89
C LEU A 220 -1.69 -14.58 -12.79
N SER A 221 -0.45 -14.11 -12.94
CA SER A 221 0.58 -14.24 -11.91
C SER A 221 0.18 -13.53 -10.62
N LEU A 222 -0.37 -12.32 -10.72
CA LEU A 222 -0.82 -11.52 -9.59
C LEU A 222 -1.91 -12.26 -8.79
N VAL A 223 -2.95 -12.74 -9.49
CA VAL A 223 -4.05 -13.46 -8.86
C VAL A 223 -3.58 -14.78 -8.25
N LEU A 224 -2.72 -15.53 -8.95
CA LEU A 224 -2.21 -16.82 -8.45
C LEU A 224 -1.34 -16.64 -7.20
N ILE A 225 -0.37 -15.72 -7.23
CA ILE A 225 0.51 -15.45 -6.09
C ILE A 225 -0.33 -14.93 -4.91
N ALA A 226 -1.26 -14.01 -5.15
CA ALA A 226 -2.13 -13.47 -4.11
C ALA A 226 -3.02 -14.56 -3.48
N SER A 227 -3.59 -15.45 -4.30
CA SER A 227 -4.42 -16.55 -3.82
C SER A 227 -3.62 -17.58 -3.01
N LEU A 228 -2.45 -17.98 -3.48
CA LEU A 228 -1.59 -18.94 -2.79
C LEU A 228 -1.07 -18.37 -1.46
N THR A 229 -0.60 -17.13 -1.46
CA THR A 229 -0.13 -16.45 -0.24
C THR A 229 -1.28 -16.15 0.71
N GLY A 230 -2.47 -15.83 0.20
CA GLY A 230 -3.70 -15.65 0.98
C GLY A 230 -4.15 -16.92 1.69
N ILE A 231 -4.18 -18.05 0.97
CA ILE A 231 -4.49 -19.37 1.55
C ILE A 231 -3.46 -19.75 2.61
N ALA A 232 -2.16 -19.59 2.31
CA ALA A 232 -1.10 -19.89 3.27
C ALA A 232 -1.19 -19.00 4.53
N GLY A 233 -1.45 -17.70 4.36
CA GLY A 233 -1.64 -16.74 5.45
C GLY A 233 -2.88 -17.06 6.30
N GLY A 234 -4.01 -17.37 5.65
CA GLY A 234 -5.24 -17.75 6.34
C GLY A 234 -5.12 -19.06 7.11
N LEU A 235 -4.44 -20.06 6.54
CA LEU A 235 -4.15 -21.31 7.24
C LEU A 235 -3.24 -21.08 8.44
N TRP A 236 -2.20 -20.25 8.29
CA TRP A 236 -1.30 -19.89 9.38
C TRP A 236 -2.00 -19.15 10.53
N LEU A 237 -2.89 -18.20 10.21
CA LEU A 237 -3.71 -17.51 11.22
C LEU A 237 -4.66 -18.48 11.94
N ARG A 238 -5.26 -19.42 11.20
CA ARG A 238 -6.11 -20.48 11.77
C ARG A 238 -5.32 -21.40 12.70
N MET A 239 -4.12 -21.83 12.31
CA MET A 239 -3.24 -22.65 13.15
C MET A 239 -2.82 -21.93 14.44
N ARG A 240 -2.67 -20.60 14.40
CA ARG A 240 -2.34 -19.79 15.57
C ARG A 240 -3.56 -19.38 16.41
N GLN A 241 -4.77 -19.81 16.04
CA GLN A 241 -6.03 -19.40 16.67
C GLN A 241 -6.20 -17.86 16.72
N ARG A 242 -5.70 -17.17 15.68
CA ARG A 242 -5.80 -15.71 15.53
C ARG A 242 -6.67 -15.31 14.34
N MET A 243 -7.62 -16.18 13.98
CA MET A 243 -8.61 -15.87 12.96
C MET A 243 -9.53 -14.74 13.46
N PRO A 244 -9.84 -13.72 12.64
CA PRO A 244 -10.86 -12.74 12.97
C PRO A 244 -12.21 -13.41 13.27
N GLU A 245 -13.00 -12.83 14.18
CA GLU A 245 -14.29 -13.40 14.60
C GLU A 245 -15.30 -13.53 13.46
N ASP A 246 -15.24 -12.62 12.50
CA ASP A 246 -16.05 -12.65 11.28
C ASP A 246 -15.48 -13.58 10.18
N GLY A 247 -14.32 -14.20 10.43
CA GLY A 247 -13.61 -15.08 9.50
C GLY A 247 -13.12 -14.39 8.22
N TYR A 248 -13.24 -13.06 8.13
CA TYR A 248 -12.91 -12.31 6.92
C TYR A 248 -11.46 -11.82 6.95
N ILE A 249 -10.69 -12.28 5.97
CA ILE A 249 -9.29 -11.91 5.79
C ILE A 249 -9.19 -10.92 4.62
N PRO A 250 -8.62 -9.72 4.82
CA PRO A 250 -8.40 -8.77 3.73
C PRO A 250 -7.51 -9.36 2.64
N PHE A 251 -7.94 -9.27 1.38
CA PHE A 251 -7.20 -9.81 0.23
C PHE A 251 -6.14 -8.85 -0.29
N GLY A 252 -6.33 -7.54 -0.08
CA GLY A 252 -5.45 -6.48 -0.56
C GLY A 252 -3.97 -6.62 -0.18
N PRO A 253 -3.58 -7.03 1.05
CA PRO A 253 -2.18 -7.25 1.40
C PRO A 253 -1.51 -8.34 0.57
N PHE A 254 -2.21 -9.42 0.26
CA PHE A 254 -1.68 -10.52 -0.56
C PHE A 254 -1.58 -10.10 -2.03
N LEU A 255 -2.54 -9.30 -2.48
CA LEU A 255 -2.55 -8.73 -3.81
C LEU A 255 -1.40 -7.71 -4.02
N ALA A 256 -1.17 -6.84 -3.04
CA ALA A 256 -0.03 -5.92 -3.02
C ALA A 256 1.31 -6.66 -2.93
N LEU A 257 1.41 -7.73 -2.14
CA LEU A 257 2.59 -8.59 -2.09
C LEU A 257 2.88 -9.20 -3.46
N ALA A 258 1.86 -9.69 -4.16
CA ALA A 258 1.99 -10.19 -5.52
C ALA A 258 2.47 -9.09 -6.49
N GLY A 259 1.94 -7.88 -6.37
CA GLY A 259 2.38 -6.71 -7.14
C GLY A 259 3.87 -6.40 -6.95
N LEU A 260 4.33 -6.36 -5.69
CA LEU A 260 5.73 -6.15 -5.35
C LEU A 260 6.63 -7.30 -5.83
N TRP A 261 6.13 -8.54 -5.76
CA TRP A 261 6.83 -9.71 -6.28
C TRP A 261 7.02 -9.63 -7.80
N VAL A 262 5.93 -9.37 -8.54
CA VAL A 262 5.98 -9.29 -10.01
C VAL A 262 6.80 -8.08 -10.47
N MET A 263 6.75 -6.96 -9.73
CA MET A 263 7.67 -5.84 -9.94
C MET A 263 9.14 -6.30 -9.82
N ALA A 264 9.46 -7.08 -8.79
CA ALA A 264 10.84 -7.44 -8.47
C ALA A 264 11.42 -8.55 -9.37
N PHE A 265 10.62 -9.56 -9.66
CA PHE A 265 11.06 -10.81 -10.29
C PHE A 265 10.44 -11.05 -11.68
N GLY A 266 9.49 -10.22 -12.10
CA GLY A 266 8.70 -10.44 -13.30
C GLY A 266 7.50 -11.37 -13.07
N HIS A 267 6.73 -11.60 -14.13
CA HIS A 267 5.66 -12.59 -14.14
C HIS A 267 6.24 -14.01 -14.16
N LEU A 268 5.41 -15.00 -13.80
CA LEU A 268 5.88 -16.37 -13.62
C LEU A 268 6.34 -16.98 -14.96
N PRO A 269 7.58 -17.54 -15.05
CA PRO A 269 8.22 -17.89 -16.31
C PRO A 269 7.60 -19.06 -17.07
N TRP A 270 6.67 -19.80 -16.45
CA TRP A 270 5.94 -20.92 -17.07
C TRP A 270 4.64 -20.50 -17.78
N MET A 271 4.32 -19.20 -17.82
CA MET A 271 3.13 -18.69 -18.49
C MET A 271 3.53 -18.09 -19.85
N PRO A 272 3.09 -18.68 -20.98
CA PRO A 272 3.52 -18.26 -22.31
C PRO A 272 2.74 -17.00 -22.75
N PHE A 273 3.16 -15.81 -22.34
CA PHE A 273 2.59 -14.53 -22.81
C PHE A 273 3.64 -13.45 -22.96
#